data_AF-A0A7G8EM45-F1
#
_entry.id   AF-A0A7G8EM45-F1
#
_cell.length_a   1.000
_cell.length_b   1.000
_cell.length_c   1.000
_cell.angle_alpha   90.00
_cell.angle_beta   90.00
_cell.angle_gamma   90.00
#
_symmetry.space_group_name_H-M   'P 1'
#
loop_
_entity.id
_entity.type
_entity.pdbx_description
1 polymer ?
#
loop_
_entity_poly.entity_id
_entity_poly.type
_entity_poly.pdbx_seq_one_letter_code
_entity_poly.pdbx_strand_id
1 'polypeptide(L)'
;MTGSIDQEQQLLTIHTTVANLDDARQLARRVVAGRLAACAQLQPIDSLYFWKGELVEEQEIRISFKTSRGQQPALMELIREAHPYELPEISTTPLQDVDPAYRRWLIEQVQPSGAPAPAQEPKKEPEQEPKSPWQSDPIAER
;
A
#
# COMPACT_ATOMS: atom_id res chain seq x y z
N MET A 1 23.72 -17.60 8.66
CA MET A 1 23.28 -18.49 7.58
C MET A 1 22.02 -17.90 7.00
N THR A 2 22.14 -17.15 5.91
CA THR A 2 21.01 -16.49 5.25
C THR A 2 20.15 -17.59 4.64
N GLY A 3 19.05 -17.91 5.32
CA GLY A 3 18.04 -18.82 4.77
C GLY A 3 17.64 -18.31 3.40
N SER A 4 17.73 -19.17 2.40
CA SER A 4 17.18 -18.93 1.08
C SER A 4 15.70 -18.69 1.26
N ILE A 5 15.28 -17.42 1.34
CA ILE A 5 13.87 -17.05 1.23
C ILE A 5 13.46 -17.63 -0.11
N ASP A 6 12.55 -18.58 -0.09
CA ASP A 6 11.94 -19.14 -1.28
C ASP A 6 11.48 -17.95 -2.13
N GLN A 7 12.06 -17.78 -3.33
CA GLN A 7 11.96 -16.53 -4.09
C GLN A 7 10.48 -16.18 -4.37
N GLU A 8 9.61 -17.19 -4.41
CA GLU A 8 8.16 -17.05 -4.58
C GLU A 8 7.42 -16.47 -3.36
N GLN A 9 7.98 -16.60 -2.15
CA GLN A 9 7.42 -16.03 -0.92
C GLN A 9 7.96 -14.63 -0.58
N GLN A 10 8.75 -14.04 -1.48
CA GLN A 10 9.22 -12.68 -1.33
C GLN A 10 8.04 -11.69 -1.41
N LEU A 11 8.05 -10.72 -0.52
CA LEU A 11 7.11 -9.59 -0.54
C LEU A 11 7.74 -8.42 -1.26
N LEU A 12 6.91 -7.65 -1.96
CA LEU A 12 7.33 -6.58 -2.85
C LEU A 12 6.48 -5.33 -2.63
N THR A 13 7.10 -4.16 -2.80
CA THR A 13 6.38 -2.91 -3.05
C THR A 13 6.53 -2.59 -4.52
N ILE A 14 5.42 -2.40 -5.23
CA ILE A 14 5.41 -1.87 -6.59
C ILE A 14 4.98 -0.41 -6.52
N HIS A 15 5.73 0.47 -7.20
CA HIS A 15 5.43 1.89 -7.29
C HIS A 15 5.01 2.28 -8.70
N THR A 16 4.15 3.28 -8.78
CA THR A 16 3.83 4.05 -9.99
C THR A 16 3.40 5.46 -9.60
N THR A 17 3.29 6.37 -10.58
CA THR A 17 2.85 7.75 -10.37
C THR A 17 1.78 8.13 -11.37
N VAL A 18 0.82 8.96 -10.95
CA VAL A 18 -0.25 9.50 -11.80
C VAL A 18 -0.49 10.97 -11.50
N ALA A 19 -1.03 11.71 -12.45
CA ALA A 19 -1.19 13.16 -12.37
C ALA A 19 -2.10 13.63 -11.22
N ASN A 20 -3.10 12.83 -10.82
CA ASN A 20 -4.10 13.27 -9.85
C ASN A 20 -4.59 12.16 -8.92
N LEU A 21 -5.21 12.58 -7.82
CA LEU A 21 -5.67 11.68 -6.76
C LEU A 21 -6.85 10.80 -7.17
N ASP A 22 -7.66 11.21 -8.15
CA ASP A 22 -8.80 10.42 -8.58
C ASP A 22 -8.34 9.20 -9.37
N ASP A 23 -7.46 9.39 -10.37
CA ASP A 23 -6.82 8.30 -11.11
C ASP A 23 -6.08 7.36 -10.15
N ALA A 24 -5.38 7.93 -9.15
CA ALA A 24 -4.67 7.15 -8.15
C ALA A 24 -5.61 6.26 -7.33
N ARG A 25 -6.77 6.79 -6.92
CA ARG A 25 -7.79 6.05 -6.18
C ARG A 25 -8.46 4.99 -7.05
N GLN A 26 -8.74 5.30 -8.30
CA GLN A 26 -9.36 4.36 -9.24
C GLN A 26 -8.45 3.15 -9.47
N LEU A 27 -7.18 3.40 -9.83
CA LEU A 27 -6.19 2.36 -10.04
C LEU A 27 -5.95 1.54 -8.76
N ALA A 28 -5.80 2.22 -7.62
CA ALA A 28 -5.58 1.54 -6.34
C ALA A 28 -6.74 0.62 -5.95
N ARG A 29 -7.98 1.06 -6.13
CA ARG A 29 -9.17 0.24 -5.87
C ARG A 29 -9.21 -0.97 -6.79
N ARG A 30 -8.95 -0.79 -8.09
CA ARG A 30 -8.98 -1.89 -9.07
C ARG A 30 -7.95 -2.96 -8.72
N VAL A 31 -6.73 -2.56 -8.37
CA VAL A 31 -5.65 -3.47 -7.95
C VAL A 31 -6.00 -4.25 -6.68
N VAL A 32 -6.45 -3.55 -5.62
CA VAL A 32 -6.72 -4.16 -4.32
C VAL A 32 -7.97 -5.03 -4.38
N ALA A 33 -9.04 -4.58 -5.04
CA ALA A 33 -10.26 -5.37 -5.24
C ALA A 33 -9.99 -6.63 -6.08
N GLY A 34 -9.05 -6.55 -7.03
CA GLY A 34 -8.57 -7.69 -7.82
C GLY A 34 -7.63 -8.63 -7.08
N ARG A 35 -7.33 -8.39 -5.79
CA ARG A 35 -6.37 -9.17 -4.98
C ARG A 35 -4.98 -9.29 -5.62
N LEU A 36 -4.58 -8.30 -6.41
CA LEU A 36 -3.23 -8.22 -6.97
C LEU A 36 -2.25 -7.52 -6.01
N ALA A 37 -2.76 -6.76 -5.05
CA ALA A 37 -2.01 -6.23 -3.92
C ALA A 37 -2.89 -6.24 -2.66
N ALA A 38 -2.29 -6.45 -1.49
CA ALA A 38 -3.01 -6.46 -0.22
C ALA A 38 -3.46 -5.05 0.20
N CYS A 39 -2.62 -4.05 -0.12
CA CYS A 39 -2.95 -2.66 0.10
C CYS A 39 -2.22 -1.74 -0.89
N ALA A 40 -2.70 -0.50 -0.96
CA ALA A 40 -2.09 0.60 -1.66
C ALA A 40 -2.00 1.82 -0.74
N GLN A 41 -0.93 2.60 -0.86
CA GLN A 41 -0.78 3.91 -0.21
C GLN A 41 -0.63 4.97 -1.29
N LEU A 42 -1.28 6.14 -1.09
CA LEU A 42 -1.28 7.26 -2.01
C LEU A 42 -0.59 8.45 -1.34
N GLN A 43 0.38 9.06 -2.00
CA GLN A 43 1.14 10.19 -1.46
C GLN A 43 1.38 11.26 -2.53
N PRO A 44 1.11 12.55 -2.26
CA PRO A 44 1.53 13.63 -3.16
C PRO A 44 3.06 13.75 -3.18
N ILE A 45 3.61 14.00 -4.37
CA ILE A 45 5.04 14.18 -4.62
C ILE A 45 5.25 15.26 -5.69
N ASP A 46 6.45 15.80 -5.75
CA ASP A 46 6.95 16.52 -6.92
C ASP A 46 7.82 15.57 -7.75
N SER A 47 7.57 15.51 -9.05
CA SER A 47 8.30 14.72 -10.04
C SER A 47 9.11 15.65 -10.92
N LEU A 48 10.43 15.41 -11.00
CA LEU A 48 11.36 16.18 -11.82
C LEU A 48 12.05 15.27 -12.81
N TYR A 49 11.91 15.55 -14.10
CA TYR A 49 12.48 14.72 -15.17
C TYR A 49 12.69 15.52 -16.46
N PHE A 50 13.50 14.98 -17.38
CA PHE A 50 13.66 15.58 -18.70
C PHE A 50 12.65 15.01 -19.69
N TRP A 51 11.93 15.88 -20.37
CA TRP A 51 11.03 15.52 -21.46
C TRP A 51 11.27 16.41 -22.67
N LYS A 52 11.53 15.79 -23.83
CA LYS A 52 11.83 16.50 -25.09
C LYS A 52 12.93 17.58 -24.96
N GLY A 53 13.91 17.33 -24.08
CA GLY A 53 15.05 18.23 -23.85
C GLY A 53 14.82 19.31 -22.80
N GLU A 54 13.61 19.45 -22.27
CA GLU A 54 13.25 20.43 -21.24
C GLU A 54 13.13 19.76 -19.87
N LEU A 55 13.53 20.47 -18.82
CA LEU A 55 13.26 20.06 -17.44
C LEU A 55 11.78 20.29 -17.14
N VAL A 56 11.09 19.22 -16.76
CA VAL A 56 9.69 19.22 -16.34
C VAL A 56 9.64 19.04 -14.83
N GLU A 57 8.82 19.84 -14.17
CA GLU A 57 8.50 19.74 -12.75
C GLU A 57 6.98 19.69 -12.59
N GLU A 58 6.46 18.58 -12.07
CA GLU A 58 5.02 18.34 -11.98
C GLU A 58 4.64 17.74 -10.61
N GLN A 59 3.46 18.11 -10.11
CA GLN A 59 2.88 17.46 -8.94
C GLN A 59 2.20 16.17 -9.36
N GLU A 60 2.52 15.07 -8.68
CA GLU A 60 1.95 13.75 -8.94
C GLU A 60 1.51 13.07 -7.65
N ILE A 61 0.73 12.01 -7.81
CA ILE A 61 0.40 11.08 -6.73
C ILE A 61 1.17 9.79 -6.95
N ARG A 62 2.09 9.47 -6.03
CA ARG A 62 2.74 8.17 -5.98
C ARG A 62 1.81 7.15 -5.34
N ILE A 63 1.68 6.01 -6.00
CA ILE A 63 0.98 4.83 -5.51
C ILE A 63 2.00 3.78 -5.11
N SER A 64 1.84 3.21 -3.92
CA SER A 64 2.72 2.15 -3.40
C SER A 64 1.93 0.90 -3.02
N PHE A 65 2.01 -0.13 -3.85
CA PHE A 65 1.29 -1.40 -3.72
C PHE A 65 2.11 -2.45 -2.98
N LYS A 66 1.55 -3.10 -1.96
CA LYS A 66 2.24 -4.19 -1.23
C LYS A 66 1.68 -5.52 -1.71
N THR A 67 2.54 -6.38 -2.25
CA THR A 67 2.13 -7.63 -2.87
C THR A 67 3.16 -8.75 -2.68
N SER A 68 2.84 -9.94 -3.17
CA SER A 68 3.77 -11.08 -3.24
C SER A 68 4.46 -11.16 -4.60
N ARG A 69 5.58 -11.87 -4.65
CA ARG A 69 6.30 -12.16 -5.90
C ARG A 69 5.42 -12.84 -6.94
N GLY A 70 4.56 -13.77 -6.52
CA GLY A 70 3.65 -14.47 -7.42
C GLY A 70 2.67 -13.57 -8.17
N GLN A 71 2.20 -12.48 -7.54
CA GLN A 71 1.26 -11.54 -8.15
C GLN A 71 1.92 -10.43 -8.96
N GLN A 72 3.24 -10.27 -8.88
CA GLN A 72 3.97 -9.18 -9.55
C GLN A 72 3.64 -9.07 -11.04
N PRO A 73 3.69 -10.15 -11.86
CA PRO A 73 3.42 -10.03 -13.30
C PRO A 73 2.01 -9.52 -13.59
N ALA A 74 0.99 -10.09 -12.93
CA ALA A 74 -0.40 -9.70 -13.12
C ALA A 74 -0.67 -8.25 -12.64
N LEU A 75 -0.03 -7.85 -11.54
CA LEU A 75 -0.15 -6.48 -11.03
C LEU A 75 0.48 -5.48 -12.01
N MET A 76 1.70 -5.74 -12.50
CA MET A 76 2.37 -4.84 -13.45
C MET A 76 1.60 -4.73 -14.77
N GLU A 77 0.99 -5.83 -15.22
CA GLU A 77 0.12 -5.85 -16.40
C GLU A 77 -1.09 -4.94 -16.21
N LEU A 78 -1.83 -5.12 -15.11
CA LEU A 78 -3.01 -4.32 -14.82
C LEU A 78 -2.67 -2.84 -14.69
N ILE A 79 -1.56 -2.50 -14.01
CA ILE A 79 -1.10 -1.11 -13.89
C ILE A 79 -0.89 -0.53 -15.28
N ARG A 80 -0.18 -1.23 -16.17
CA ARG A 80 0.13 -0.75 -17.51
C ARG A 80 -1.12 -0.57 -18.38
N GLU A 81 -2.04 -1.53 -18.35
CA GLU A 81 -3.29 -1.47 -19.11
C GLU A 81 -4.22 -0.34 -18.64
N ALA A 82 -4.21 -0.03 -17.35
CA ALA A 82 -5.08 0.95 -16.73
C ALA A 82 -4.45 2.35 -16.62
N HIS A 83 -3.18 2.51 -16.99
CA HIS A 83 -2.45 3.73 -16.74
C HIS A 83 -2.87 4.87 -17.68
N PRO A 84 -3.05 6.11 -17.19
CA PRO A 84 -3.35 7.26 -18.06
C PRO A 84 -2.15 7.69 -18.92
N TYR A 85 -0.92 7.43 -18.48
CA TYR A 85 0.30 7.74 -19.23
C TYR A 85 0.66 6.66 -20.24
N GLU A 86 1.18 7.07 -21.39
CA GLU A 86 1.73 6.19 -22.43
C GLU A 86 2.95 5.40 -21.91
N LEU A 87 3.79 6.04 -21.10
CA LEU A 87 4.97 5.44 -20.48
C LEU A 87 4.91 5.60 -18.96
N PRO A 88 4.25 4.67 -18.23
CA PRO A 88 4.20 4.72 -16.78
C PRO A 88 5.55 4.36 -16.13
N GLU A 89 5.89 5.02 -15.03
CA GLU A 89 6.85 4.46 -14.08
C GLU A 89 6.22 3.22 -13.44
N ILE A 90 6.83 2.04 -13.57
CA ILE A 90 6.44 0.84 -12.81
C ILE A 90 7.72 0.22 -12.26
N SER A 91 7.98 0.44 -10.98
CA SER A 91 9.21 -0.01 -10.30
C SER A 91 8.89 -0.93 -9.14
N THR A 92 9.82 -1.84 -8.77
CA THR A 92 9.62 -2.83 -7.72
C THR A 92 10.77 -2.84 -6.73
N THR A 93 10.45 -2.85 -5.44
CA THR A 93 11.42 -2.92 -4.34
C THR A 93 11.07 -4.10 -3.41
N PRO A 94 12.04 -4.94 -3.01
CA PRO A 94 11.82 -6.00 -2.03
C PRO A 94 11.41 -5.47 -0.64
N LEU A 95 10.47 -6.12 0.02
CA LEU A 95 10.20 -5.94 1.46
C LEU A 95 10.93 -7.04 2.24
N GLN A 96 11.84 -6.60 3.10
CA GLN A 96 12.60 -7.44 4.02
C GLN A 96 12.18 -7.14 5.46
N ASP A 97 12.49 -8.04 6.39
CA ASP A 97 12.24 -7.87 7.84
C ASP A 97 10.80 -7.44 8.20
N VAL A 98 9.84 -7.98 7.45
CA VAL A 98 8.41 -7.73 7.63
C VAL A 98 7.89 -8.47 8.86
N ASP A 99 7.13 -7.77 9.71
CA ASP A 99 6.41 -8.37 10.85
C ASP A 99 5.68 -9.67 10.44
N PRO A 100 5.84 -10.78 11.19
CA PRO A 100 5.27 -12.07 10.81
C PRO A 100 3.75 -12.08 10.66
N ALA A 101 3.02 -11.31 11.47
CA ALA A 101 1.57 -11.23 11.39
C ALA A 101 1.15 -10.42 10.14
N TYR A 102 1.81 -9.31 9.87
CA TYR A 102 1.55 -8.50 8.68
C TYR A 102 1.90 -9.25 7.38
N ARG A 103 3.02 -9.99 7.36
CA ARG A 103 3.38 -10.87 6.24
C ARG A 103 2.27 -11.88 5.95
N ARG A 104 1.76 -12.55 6.98
CA ARG A 104 0.70 -13.55 6.84
C ARG A 104 -0.56 -12.92 6.25
N TRP A 105 -1.02 -11.81 6.82
CA TRP A 105 -2.16 -11.06 6.31
C TRP A 105 -1.98 -10.66 4.84
N LEU A 106 -0.81 -10.13 4.46
CA LEU A 106 -0.53 -9.70 3.10
C LEU A 106 -0.64 -10.89 2.13
N ILE A 107 -0.01 -12.02 2.47
CA ILE A 107 -0.08 -13.25 1.66
C ILE A 107 -1.52 -13.76 1.52
N GLU A 108 -2.33 -13.69 2.57
CA GLU A 108 -3.75 -14.08 2.54
C GLU A 108 -4.59 -13.17 1.64
N GLN A 109 -4.31 -11.86 1.59
CA GLN A 109 -5.07 -10.91 0.78
C GLN A 109 -4.77 -11.02 -0.73
N VAL A 110 -3.66 -11.62 -1.12
CA VAL A 110 -3.18 -11.66 -2.51
C VAL A 110 -3.27 -13.04 -3.16
N GLN A 111 -4.09 -13.94 -2.61
CA GLN A 111 -4.29 -15.28 -3.15
C GLN A 111 -5.14 -15.28 -4.43
N PRO A 112 -4.79 -16.11 -5.44
CA PRO A 112 -5.68 -16.40 -6.56
C PRO A 112 -7.01 -16.94 -6.02
N SER A 113 -8.13 -16.43 -6.54
CA SER A 113 -9.49 -16.77 -6.08
C SER A 113 -9.68 -18.29 -5.95
N GLY A 114 -9.86 -18.76 -4.72
CA GLY A 114 -10.01 -20.18 -4.38
C GLY A 114 -10.02 -20.50 -2.89
N ALA A 115 -9.44 -19.66 -2.02
CA ALA A 115 -9.49 -19.82 -0.58
C ALA A 115 -10.47 -18.83 0.07
N PRO A 116 -11.34 -19.26 1.02
CA PRO A 116 -12.17 -18.35 1.79
C PRO A 116 -11.28 -17.43 2.63
N ALA A 117 -11.58 -16.13 2.63
CA ALA A 117 -10.90 -15.17 3.48
C ALA A 117 -11.15 -15.55 4.95
N PRO A 118 -10.13 -15.59 5.82
CA PRO A 118 -10.37 -15.75 7.24
C PRO A 118 -11.15 -14.55 7.77
N ALA A 119 -12.20 -14.82 8.54
CA ALA A 119 -13.00 -13.80 9.20
C ALA A 119 -12.08 -12.91 10.05
N GLN A 120 -12.12 -11.60 9.81
CA GLN A 120 -11.46 -10.64 10.69
C GLN A 120 -12.21 -10.65 12.01
N GLU A 121 -11.55 -11.06 13.09
CA GLU A 121 -12.06 -10.80 14.44
C GLU A 121 -12.21 -9.28 14.61
N PRO A 122 -13.34 -8.80 15.16
CA PRO A 122 -13.56 -7.37 15.32
C PRO A 122 -12.43 -6.78 16.16
N LYS A 123 -11.82 -5.70 15.66
CA LYS A 123 -10.87 -4.89 16.45
C LYS A 123 -11.56 -4.55 17.77
N LYS A 124 -11.00 -5.02 18.89
CA LYS A 124 -11.39 -4.52 20.21
C LYS A 124 -11.14 -3.02 20.22
N GLU A 125 -12.23 -2.27 20.36
CA GLU A 125 -12.20 -0.84 20.62
C GLU A 125 -11.32 -0.61 21.86
N PRO A 126 -10.42 0.38 21.87
CA PRO A 126 -9.54 0.60 23.01
C PRO A 126 -10.42 0.86 24.24
N GLU A 127 -10.26 -0.03 25.22
CA GLU A 127 -10.92 0.05 26.53
C GLU A 127 -10.57 1.40 27.14
N GLN A 128 -11.60 2.22 27.41
CA GLN A 128 -11.42 3.56 27.97
C GLN A 128 -10.67 3.43 29.30
N GLU A 129 -9.47 4.02 29.39
CA GLU A 129 -8.73 4.07 30.65
C GLU A 129 -9.63 4.67 31.75
N PRO A 130 -9.70 4.05 32.94
CA PRO A 130 -10.49 4.61 34.03
C PRO A 130 -9.94 6.00 34.37
N LYS A 131 -10.83 7.01 34.41
CA LYS A 131 -10.48 8.39 34.76
C LYS A 131 -9.68 8.41 36.06
N SER A 132 -8.48 8.98 35.99
CA SER A 132 -7.59 9.13 37.14
C SER A 132 -8.29 9.90 38.28
N PRO A 133 -8.13 9.47 39.55
CA PRO A 133 -8.72 10.14 40.71
C PRO A 133 -8.10 11.51 41.02
N TRP A 134 -7.10 11.95 40.26
CA TRP A 134 -6.36 13.20 40.47
C TRP A 134 -6.74 14.33 39.51
N GLN A 135 -7.87 14.21 38.78
CA GLN A 135 -8.48 15.38 38.14
C GLN A 135 -9.14 16.24 39.22
N SER A 136 -8.37 17.19 39.76
CA SER A 136 -8.87 18.20 40.72
C SER A 136 -9.81 19.20 40.03
N ASP A 137 -10.93 19.51 40.68
CA ASP A 137 -11.87 20.56 40.26
C ASP A 137 -11.19 21.94 40.24
N PRO A 138 -11.54 22.83 39.28
CA PRO A 138 -11.05 24.19 39.30
C PRO A 138 -11.55 24.94 40.55
N ILE A 139 -10.63 25.61 41.23
CA ILE A 139 -10.90 26.50 42.36
C ILE A 139 -11.87 27.59 41.87
N ALA A 140 -13.07 27.63 42.45
CA ALA A 140 -14.03 28.71 42.23
C ALA A 140 -13.52 29.99 42.90
N GLU A 141 -13.07 30.96 42.11
CA GLU A 141 -12.83 32.32 42.59
C GLU A 141 -14.18 33.05 42.79
N ARG A 142 -14.29 33.72 43.94
CA ARG A 142 -15.39 34.61 44.33
C ARG A 142 -15.17 36.01 43.76
#